data_AF-A0AAN8MMW0-F1
#
_entry.id   AF-A0AAN8MMW0-F1
#
_cell.length_a   1.000
_cell.length_b   1.000
_cell.length_c   1.000
_cell.angle_alpha   90.00
_cell.angle_beta   90.00
_cell.angle_gamma   90.00
#
_symmetry.space_group_name_H-M   'P 1'
#
loop_
_entity.id
_entity.type
_entity.pdbx_description
1 polymer ?
#
loop_
_entity_poly.entity_id
_entity_poly.type
_entity_poly.pdbx_seq_one_letter_code
_entity_poly.pdbx_strand_id
1 'polypeptide(L)'
;MKVSTILYAVILGASVAASTDISQCQAKLDNCNNEIANVRNREKGRVEQWDQCKAKLDNCNNEIANVRNREKGRVEQWDQCKAKLDNCNNEIANVRNREKGRVEQWDQCKADLEKCKANGTGPKGSEATKTITTTCTKTATVAGKTQTKTVTVTVTATPDEDLPSYRLRARRDRR
;
A
#
# COMPACT_ATOMS: atom_id res chain seq x y z
N MET A 1 -97.75 48.53 -43.88
CA MET A 1 -96.49 48.91 -43.21
C MET A 1 -96.05 47.95 -42.10
N LYS A 2 -96.92 47.47 -41.21
CA LYS A 2 -96.54 46.62 -40.05
C LYS A 2 -95.83 45.30 -40.38
N VAL A 3 -96.22 44.61 -41.46
CA VAL A 3 -95.64 43.30 -41.86
C VAL A 3 -94.16 43.42 -42.29
N SER A 4 -93.80 44.48 -43.00
CA SER A 4 -92.43 44.70 -43.47
C SER A 4 -91.47 44.99 -42.31
N THR A 5 -91.91 45.75 -41.31
CA THR A 5 -91.11 46.04 -40.10
C THR A 5 -90.87 44.79 -39.25
N ILE A 6 -91.87 43.92 -39.11
CA ILE A 6 -91.74 42.67 -38.35
C ILE A 6 -90.74 41.73 -39.05
N LEU A 7 -90.84 41.56 -40.37
CA LEU A 7 -89.94 40.71 -41.13
C LEU A 7 -88.48 41.20 -41.04
N TYR A 8 -88.27 42.52 -41.14
CA TYR A 8 -86.94 43.13 -41.01
C TYR A 8 -86.32 42.92 -39.62
N ALA A 9 -87.12 43.07 -38.55
CA ALA A 9 -86.65 42.83 -37.18
C ALA A 9 -86.24 41.37 -36.93
N VAL A 10 -86.99 40.40 -37.48
CA VAL A 10 -86.66 38.98 -37.37
C VAL A 10 -85.35 38.66 -38.09
N ILE A 11 -85.16 39.16 -39.31
CA ILE A 11 -83.94 38.93 -40.09
C ILE A 11 -82.73 39.55 -39.39
N LEU A 12 -82.85 40.79 -38.91
CA LEU A 12 -81.79 41.45 -38.15
C LEU A 12 -81.44 40.69 -36.86
N GLY A 13 -82.44 40.27 -36.09
CA GLY A 13 -82.24 39.50 -34.85
C GLY A 13 -81.48 38.19 -35.10
N ALA A 14 -81.86 37.44 -36.14
CA ALA A 14 -81.17 36.22 -36.53
C ALA A 14 -79.72 36.46 -36.97
N SER A 15 -79.48 37.54 -37.73
CA SER A 15 -78.13 37.91 -38.17
C SER A 15 -77.22 38.30 -37.00
N VAL A 16 -77.75 39.05 -36.02
CA VAL A 16 -76.99 39.46 -34.84
C VAL A 16 -76.67 38.26 -33.94
N ALA A 17 -77.63 37.33 -33.77
CA ALA A 17 -77.40 36.10 -33.04
C ALA A 17 -76.29 35.25 -33.69
N ALA A 18 -76.35 35.03 -35.01
CA ALA A 18 -75.32 34.31 -35.74
C ALA A 18 -73.93 34.97 -35.64
N SER A 19 -73.87 36.30 -35.73
CA SER A 19 -72.61 37.04 -35.55
C SER A 19 -72.03 36.89 -34.15
N THR A 20 -72.88 36.82 -33.14
CA THR A 20 -72.47 36.63 -31.73
C THR A 20 -71.92 35.22 -31.53
N ASP A 21 -72.59 34.20 -32.06
CA ASP A 21 -72.15 32.81 -31.98
C ASP A 21 -70.80 32.59 -32.68
N ILE A 22 -70.62 33.18 -33.87
CA ILE A 22 -69.33 33.14 -34.58
C ILE A 22 -68.22 33.76 -33.73
N SER A 23 -68.48 34.91 -33.10
CA SER A 23 -67.50 35.60 -32.25
C SER A 23 -67.13 34.76 -31.02
N GLN A 24 -68.11 34.08 -30.41
CA GLN A 24 -67.86 33.18 -29.28
C GLN A 24 -67.06 31.95 -29.70
N CYS A 25 -67.36 31.36 -30.86
CA CYS A 25 -66.60 30.26 -31.43
C CYS A 25 -65.15 30.66 -31.72
N GLN A 26 -64.93 31.86 -32.27
CA GLN A 26 -63.60 32.40 -32.52
C GLN A 26 -62.81 32.54 -31.21
N ALA A 27 -63.41 33.12 -30.17
CA ALA A 27 -62.77 33.28 -28.87
C ALA A 27 -62.39 31.92 -28.24
N LYS A 28 -63.25 30.90 -28.38
CA LYS A 28 -62.93 29.53 -27.93
C LYS A 28 -61.76 28.92 -28.69
N LEU A 29 -61.71 29.11 -30.01
CA LEU A 29 -60.58 28.64 -30.83
C LEU A 29 -59.27 29.31 -30.44
N ASP A 30 -59.28 30.63 -30.23
CA ASP A 30 -58.10 31.38 -29.80
C ASP A 30 -57.61 30.90 -28.43
N ASN A 31 -58.53 30.63 -27.49
CA ASN A 31 -58.17 30.06 -26.19
C ASN A 31 -57.56 28.66 -26.34
N CYS A 32 -58.16 27.78 -27.12
CA CYS A 32 -57.62 26.45 -27.40
C CYS A 32 -56.21 26.52 -28.01
N ASN A 33 -55.99 27.43 -28.96
CA ASN A 33 -54.67 27.63 -29.58
C ASN A 33 -53.62 28.07 -28.55
N ASN A 34 -53.99 28.98 -27.64
CA ASN A 34 -53.11 29.43 -26.56
C ASN A 34 -52.78 28.29 -25.58
N GLU A 35 -53.77 27.46 -25.22
CA GLU A 35 -53.54 26.29 -24.38
C GLU A 35 -52.61 25.27 -25.04
N ILE A 36 -52.78 25.00 -26.33
CA ILE A 36 -51.89 24.12 -27.10
C ILE A 36 -50.46 24.67 -27.11
N ALA A 37 -50.29 25.98 -27.32
CA ALA A 37 -48.97 26.61 -27.29
C ALA A 37 -48.31 26.49 -25.91
N ASN A 38 -49.07 26.69 -24.83
CA ASN A 38 -48.58 26.54 -23.46
C ASN A 38 -48.17 25.08 -23.15
N VAL A 39 -48.95 24.10 -23.59
CA VAL A 39 -48.61 22.68 -23.43
C VAL A 39 -47.32 22.35 -24.18
N ARG A 40 -47.17 22.81 -25.43
CA ARG A 40 -45.93 22.61 -26.20
C ARG A 40 -44.71 23.20 -25.51
N ASN A 41 -44.82 24.39 -24.95
CA ASN A 41 -43.73 25.03 -24.21
C ASN A 41 -43.35 24.24 -22.94
N ARG A 42 -44.34 23.73 -22.21
CA ARG A 42 -44.09 22.87 -21.05
C ARG A 42 -43.41 21.57 -21.44
N GLU A 43 -43.86 20.91 -22.51
CA GLU A 43 -43.22 19.70 -23.02
C GLU A 43 -41.78 19.94 -23.45
N LYS A 44 -41.49 21.05 -24.13
CA LYS A 44 -40.11 21.44 -24.46
C LYS A 44 -39.25 21.57 -23.20
N GLY A 45 -39.76 22.24 -22.16
CA GLY A 45 -39.06 22.35 -20.88
C GLY A 45 -38.84 20.99 -20.19
N ARG A 46 -39.78 20.05 -20.29
CA ARG A 46 -39.62 18.69 -19.76
C ARG A 46 -38.54 17.91 -20.51
N VAL A 47 -38.45 18.05 -21.83
CA VAL A 47 -37.39 17.43 -22.64
C VAL A 47 -36.02 17.97 -22.23
N GLU A 48 -35.88 19.29 -22.09
CA GLU A 48 -34.62 19.91 -21.64
C GLU A 48 -34.20 19.43 -20.23
N GLN A 49 -35.16 19.30 -19.31
CA GLN A 49 -34.90 18.74 -17.97
C GLN A 49 -34.48 17.27 -18.03
N TRP A 50 -35.11 16.48 -18.91
CA TRP A 50 -34.75 15.08 -19.12
C TRP A 50 -33.31 14.94 -19.63
N ASP A 51 -32.91 15.76 -20.60
CA ASP A 51 -31.55 15.75 -21.14
C ASP A 51 -30.51 16.14 -20.08
N GLN A 52 -30.82 17.13 -19.23
CA GLN A 52 -29.96 17.48 -18.09
C GLN A 52 -29.84 16.33 -17.08
N CYS A 53 -30.93 15.64 -16.76
CA CYS A 53 -30.90 14.47 -15.89
C CYS A 53 -30.06 13.34 -16.48
N LYS A 54 -30.17 13.09 -17.79
CA LYS A 54 -29.36 12.10 -18.50
C LYS A 54 -27.88 12.44 -18.42
N ALA A 55 -27.50 13.69 -18.68
CA ALA A 55 -26.11 14.13 -18.57
C ALA A 55 -25.54 13.97 -17.15
N LYS A 56 -26.34 14.26 -16.11
CA LYS A 56 -25.94 14.03 -14.71
C LYS A 56 -25.73 12.55 -14.43
N LEU A 57 -26.62 11.68 -14.92
CA LEU A 57 -26.49 10.23 -14.76
C LEU A 57 -25.21 9.70 -15.42
N ASP A 58 -24.90 10.17 -16.63
CA ASP A 58 -23.68 9.80 -17.34
C ASP A 58 -22.43 10.23 -16.57
N ASN A 59 -22.43 11.44 -15.99
CA ASN A 59 -21.33 11.90 -15.14
C ASN A 59 -21.18 11.03 -13.87
N CYS A 60 -22.28 10.74 -13.17
CA CYS A 60 -22.25 9.86 -12.00
C CYS A 60 -21.69 8.47 -12.34
N ASN A 61 -22.07 7.90 -13.49
CA ASN A 61 -21.54 6.62 -13.95
C ASN A 61 -20.02 6.66 -14.19
N ASN A 62 -19.52 7.75 -14.78
CA ASN A 62 -18.08 7.96 -14.98
C ASN A 62 -17.32 8.09 -13.65
N GLU A 63 -17.88 8.81 -12.68
CA GLU A 63 -17.30 8.93 -11.35
C GLU A 63 -17.23 7.58 -10.62
N ILE A 64 -18.30 6.78 -10.69
CA ILE A 64 -18.33 5.41 -10.14
C ILE A 64 -17.25 4.54 -10.79
N ALA A 65 -17.09 4.60 -12.11
CA ALA A 65 -16.04 3.86 -12.81
C ALA A 65 -14.63 4.27 -12.36
N ASN A 66 -14.40 5.57 -12.19
CA ASN A 66 -13.12 6.10 -11.69
C ASN A 66 -12.81 5.64 -10.27
N VAL A 67 -13.79 5.68 -9.35
CA VAL A 67 -13.64 5.18 -7.98
C VAL A 67 -13.29 3.69 -7.99
N ARG A 68 -13.99 2.90 -8.81
CA ARG A 68 -13.74 1.45 -8.94
C ARG A 68 -12.32 1.14 -9.41
N ASN A 69 -11.80 1.92 -10.36
CA ASN A 69 -10.42 1.75 -10.85
C ASN A 69 -9.39 2.15 -9.80
N ARG A 70 -9.62 3.22 -9.04
CA ARG A 70 -8.75 3.60 -7.92
C ARG A 70 -8.71 2.51 -6.85
N GLU A 71 -9.85 1.93 -6.52
CA GLU A 71 -9.91 0.88 -5.51
C GLU A 71 -9.18 -0.40 -5.96
N LYS A 72 -9.29 -0.78 -7.24
CA LYS A 72 -8.45 -1.86 -7.80
C LYS A 72 -6.96 -1.59 -7.61
N GLY A 73 -6.51 -0.38 -7.93
CA GLY A 73 -5.11 0.02 -7.75
C GLY A 73 -4.66 -0.02 -6.28
N ARG A 74 -5.54 0.33 -5.33
CA ARG A 74 -5.25 0.22 -3.89
C ARG A 74 -5.11 -1.23 -3.43
N VAL A 75 -5.95 -2.13 -3.93
CA VAL A 75 -5.85 -3.58 -3.63
C VAL A 75 -4.52 -4.14 -4.14
N GLU A 76 -4.12 -3.81 -5.38
CA GLU A 76 -2.84 -4.24 -5.94
C GLU A 76 -1.64 -3.72 -5.12
N GLN A 77 -1.69 -2.46 -4.68
CA GLN A 77 -0.65 -1.89 -3.81
C GLN A 77 -0.60 -2.58 -2.44
N TRP A 78 -1.76 -2.92 -1.88
CA TRP A 78 -1.84 -3.66 -0.62
C TRP A 78 -1.21 -5.05 -0.75
N ASP A 79 -1.51 -5.78 -1.82
CA ASP A 79 -0.93 -7.10 -2.08
C ASP A 79 0.59 -7.03 -2.25
N GLN A 80 1.11 -6.00 -2.93
CA GLN A 80 2.55 -5.76 -3.05
C GLN A 80 3.20 -5.48 -1.68
N CYS A 81 2.56 -4.65 -0.84
CA CYS A 81 3.04 -4.38 0.51
C CYS A 81 3.05 -5.64 1.38
N LYS A 82 2.00 -6.48 1.27
CA LYS A 82 1.91 -7.75 1.97
C LYS A 82 3.04 -8.70 1.56
N ALA A 83 3.30 -8.85 0.25
CA ALA A 83 4.40 -9.67 -0.24
C ALA A 83 5.78 -9.18 0.26
N LYS A 84 5.99 -7.86 0.32
CA LYS A 84 7.22 -7.29 0.91
C LYS A 84 7.34 -7.61 2.39
N LEU A 85 6.26 -7.53 3.15
CA LEU A 85 6.24 -7.87 4.58
C LEU A 85 6.57 -9.36 4.81
N ASP A 86 5.98 -10.24 4.00
CA ASP A 86 6.26 -11.68 4.07
C ASP A 86 7.73 -11.97 3.77
N ASN A 87 8.33 -11.32 2.78
CA ASN A 87 9.76 -11.42 2.50
C ASN A 87 10.62 -10.92 3.67
N CYS A 88 10.30 -9.76 4.25
CA CYS A 88 11.00 -9.25 5.43
C CYS A 88 10.93 -10.24 6.61
N ASN A 89 9.76 -10.85 6.84
CA ASN A 89 9.59 -11.86 7.90
C ASN A 89 10.46 -13.10 7.66
N ASN A 90 10.53 -13.57 6.41
CA ASN A 90 11.41 -14.68 6.02
C ASN A 90 12.89 -14.34 6.21
N GLU A 91 13.32 -13.13 5.86
CA GLU A 91 14.69 -12.66 6.10
C GLU A 91 15.02 -12.60 7.59
N ILE A 92 14.11 -12.08 8.43
CA ILE A 92 14.28 -12.06 9.89
C ILE A 92 14.41 -13.49 10.45
N ALA A 93 13.57 -14.42 10.00
CA ALA A 93 13.64 -15.82 10.42
C ALA A 93 14.99 -16.45 10.03
N ASN A 94 15.47 -16.19 8.82
CA ASN A 94 16.78 -16.67 8.35
C ASN A 94 17.94 -16.10 9.18
N VAL A 95 17.92 -14.80 9.49
CA VAL A 95 18.92 -14.17 10.36
C VAL A 95 18.90 -14.80 11.75
N ARG A 96 17.72 -15.01 12.33
CA ARG A 96 17.57 -15.63 13.65
C ARG A 96 18.15 -17.05 13.68
N ASN A 97 17.90 -17.85 12.65
CA ASN A 97 18.45 -19.20 12.54
C ASN A 97 19.98 -19.20 12.40
N ARG A 98 20.54 -18.28 11.60
CA ARG A 98 22.00 -18.11 11.49
C ARG A 98 22.63 -17.71 12.82
N GLU A 99 22.01 -16.79 13.55
CA GLU A 99 22.54 -16.37 14.86
C GLU A 99 22.46 -17.50 15.88
N LYS A 100 21.39 -18.29 15.88
CA LYS A 100 21.29 -19.50 16.70
C LYS A 100 22.46 -20.46 16.44
N GLY A 101 22.76 -20.74 15.17
CA GLY A 101 23.90 -21.59 14.80
C GLY A 101 25.26 -21.01 15.23
N ARG A 102 25.43 -19.68 15.18
CA ARG A 102 26.65 -19.02 15.67
C ARG A 102 26.81 -19.14 17.19
N VAL A 103 25.72 -19.04 17.95
CA VAL A 103 25.73 -19.25 19.41
C VAL A 103 26.12 -20.70 19.73
N GLU A 104 25.52 -21.67 19.05
CA GLU A 104 25.84 -23.10 19.21
C GLU A 104 27.33 -23.39 18.92
N GLN A 105 27.89 -22.80 17.85
CA GLN A 105 29.32 -22.91 17.54
C GLN A 105 30.21 -22.27 18.61
N TRP A 106 29.81 -21.11 19.13
CA TRP A 106 30.56 -20.44 20.20
C TRP A 106 30.57 -21.26 21.49
N ASP A 107 29.43 -21.82 21.88
CA ASP A 107 29.32 -22.69 23.06
C ASP A 107 30.18 -23.94 22.90
N GLN A 108 30.22 -24.53 21.71
CA GLN A 108 31.09 -25.66 21.40
C GLN A 108 32.58 -25.29 21.53
N CYS A 109 33.02 -24.17 20.93
CA CYS A 109 34.40 -23.70 21.07
C CYS A 109 34.77 -23.43 22.54
N LYS A 110 33.84 -22.87 23.32
CA LYS A 110 34.04 -22.64 24.75
C LYS A 110 34.23 -23.95 25.51
N ALA A 111 33.40 -24.96 25.23
CA ALA A 111 33.52 -26.28 25.85
C ALA A 111 34.85 -26.96 25.49
N ASP A 112 35.30 -26.86 24.24
CA ASP A 112 36.57 -27.44 23.82
C ASP A 112 37.78 -26.74 24.45
N LEU A 113 37.72 -25.41 24.62
CA LEU A 113 38.73 -24.65 25.35
C LEU A 113 38.83 -25.12 26.82
N GLU A 114 37.69 -25.32 27.49
CA GLU A 114 37.68 -25.81 28.88
C GLU A 114 38.22 -27.25 28.99
N LYS A 115 37.92 -28.13 28.03
CA LYS A 115 38.55 -29.46 27.95
C LYS A 115 40.07 -29.38 27.77
N CYS A 116 40.56 -28.47 26.92
CA CYS A 116 42.00 -28.26 26.74
C CYS A 116 42.69 -27.78 28.03
N LYS A 117 42.03 -26.93 28.82
CA LYS A 117 42.54 -26.50 30.14
C LYS A 117 42.51 -27.63 31.17
N ALA A 118 41.43 -28.42 31.21
CA ALA A 118 41.27 -29.54 32.13
C ALA A 118 42.27 -30.68 31.85
N ASN A 119 42.61 -30.90 30.58
CA ASN A 119 43.65 -31.84 30.15
C ASN A 119 45.06 -31.27 30.34
N GLY A 120 45.31 -30.55 31.44
CA GLY A 120 46.59 -29.98 31.86
C GLY A 120 47.73 -30.99 32.12
N THR A 121 47.76 -32.11 31.42
CA THR A 121 49.01 -32.69 30.94
C THR A 121 49.18 -32.25 29.49
N GLY A 122 49.90 -31.14 29.28
CA GLY A 122 50.42 -30.82 27.95
C GLY A 122 51.18 -32.02 27.37
N PRO A 123 51.33 -32.12 26.03
CA PRO A 123 52.18 -33.15 25.45
C PRO A 123 53.57 -33.05 26.10
N LYS A 124 53.91 -34.04 26.93
CA LYS A 124 55.28 -34.25 27.41
C LYS A 124 56.06 -34.79 26.21
N GLY A 125 56.56 -33.87 25.42
CA GLY A 125 57.34 -34.14 24.23
C GLY A 125 57.62 -32.82 23.54
N SER A 126 58.90 -32.47 23.48
CA SER A 126 59.43 -31.42 22.61
C SER A 126 58.80 -31.51 21.21
N GLU A 127 58.48 -30.35 20.63
CA GLU A 127 58.28 -30.08 19.19
C GLU A 127 56.87 -29.78 18.64
N ALA A 128 55.77 -29.79 19.40
CA ALA A 128 54.46 -29.45 18.81
C ALA A 128 53.96 -28.04 19.15
N THR A 129 54.43 -27.01 18.43
CA THR A 129 53.77 -25.69 18.40
C THR A 129 52.37 -25.85 17.81
N LYS A 130 51.32 -25.81 18.66
CA LYS A 130 49.94 -25.85 18.19
C LYS A 130 49.44 -24.43 17.95
N THR A 131 49.12 -24.14 16.70
CA THR A 131 48.43 -22.92 16.28
C THR A 131 46.97 -23.24 16.05
N ILE A 132 46.08 -22.64 16.84
CA ILE A 132 44.63 -22.68 16.65
C ILE A 132 44.22 -21.36 16.01
N THR A 133 43.78 -21.39 14.75
CA THR A 133 43.22 -20.22 14.09
C THR A 133 41.71 -20.35 14.02
N THR A 134 41.00 -19.39 14.61
CA THR A 134 39.55 -19.28 14.54
C THR A 134 39.18 -18.01 13.79
N THR A 135 38.48 -18.18 12.68
CA THR A 135 38.05 -17.07 11.82
C THR A 135 36.56 -16.81 12.02
N CYS A 136 36.20 -15.59 12.41
CA CYS A 136 34.81 -15.15 12.53
C CYS A 136 34.54 -14.08 11.47
N THR A 137 33.68 -14.40 10.51
CA THR A 137 33.22 -13.46 9.48
C THR A 137 31.82 -12.97 9.81
N LYS A 138 31.64 -11.65 9.88
CA LYS A 138 30.34 -10.98 10.05
C LYS A 138 30.02 -10.19 8.79
N THR A 139 28.94 -10.58 8.12
CA THR A 139 28.41 -9.84 6.97
C THR A 139 27.07 -9.19 7.35
N ALA A 140 26.94 -7.90 7.07
CA ALA A 140 25.71 -7.14 7.26
C ALA A 140 25.33 -6.47 5.94
N THR A 141 24.09 -6.64 5.51
CA THR A 141 23.54 -5.99 4.33
C THR A 141 22.41 -5.06 4.74
N VAL A 142 22.52 -3.79 4.39
CA VAL A 142 21.48 -2.78 4.66
C VAL A 142 21.21 -2.03 3.35
N ALA A 143 19.94 -1.99 2.94
CA ALA A 143 19.48 -1.31 1.73
C ALA A 143 20.29 -1.65 0.45
N GLY A 144 20.53 -2.94 0.21
CA GLY A 144 21.25 -3.44 -0.96
C GLY A 144 22.78 -3.27 -0.93
N LYS A 145 23.34 -2.65 0.12
CA LYS A 145 24.79 -2.55 0.32
C LYS A 145 25.25 -3.57 1.35
N THR A 146 26.16 -4.45 0.93
CA THR A 146 26.73 -5.51 1.77
C THR A 146 28.09 -5.08 2.32
N GLN A 147 28.26 -5.12 3.63
CA GLN A 147 29.54 -4.96 4.31
C GLN A 147 29.92 -6.27 5.00
N THR A 148 31.12 -6.77 4.70
CA THR A 148 31.70 -7.94 5.36
C THR A 148 32.89 -7.50 6.18
N LYS A 149 32.92 -7.88 7.46
CA LYS A 149 34.08 -7.77 8.33
C LYS A 149 34.48 -9.16 8.81
N THR A 150 35.72 -9.53 8.52
CA THR A 150 36.32 -10.78 8.98
C THR A 150 37.30 -10.49 10.10
N VAL A 151 37.19 -11.22 11.20
CA VAL A 151 38.13 -11.19 12.31
C VAL A 151 38.73 -12.57 12.45
N THR A 152 40.03 -12.67 12.19
CA THR A 152 40.80 -13.90 12.37
C THR A 152 41.53 -13.82 13.69
N VAL A 153 41.28 -14.76 14.60
CA VAL A 153 42.01 -14.89 15.85
C VAL A 153 42.89 -16.12 15.76
N THR A 154 44.19 -15.91 15.74
CA THR A 154 45.19 -16.98 15.74
C THR A 154 45.85 -17.04 17.10
N VAL A 155 45.71 -18.17 17.78
CA VAL A 155 46.36 -18.46 19.06
C VAL A 155 47.46 -19.48 18.80
N THR A 156 48.70 -19.05 18.90
CA THR A 156 49.89 -19.92 18.80
C THR A 156 50.46 -20.15 20.18
N ALA A 157 50.46 -21.40 20.64
CA ALA A 157 51.13 -21.79 21.86
C ALA A 157 52.54 -22.28 21.52
N THR A 158 53.57 -21.49 21.88
CA THR A 158 54.96 -21.95 21.94
C THR A 158 55.26 -22.49 23.34
N PRO A 159 55.85 -23.68 23.48
CA PRO A 159 56.36 -24.13 24.78
C PRO A 159 57.44 -23.16 25.25
N ASP A 160 57.39 -22.79 26.53
CA ASP A 160 58.37 -21.92 27.20
C ASP A 160 59.75 -22.58 27.14
N GLU A 161 60.76 -21.90 26.58
CA GLU A 161 62.14 -22.38 26.65
C GLU A 161 62.73 -22.08 28.05
N ASP A 162 63.37 -23.10 28.61
CA ASP A 162 64.01 -23.13 29.93
C ASP A 162 64.74 -21.83 30.34
N LEU A 163 64.35 -21.23 31.47
CA LEU A 163 65.16 -20.22 32.14
C LEU A 163 66.36 -20.89 32.86
N PRO A 164 67.61 -20.42 32.69
CA PRO A 164 68.79 -21.09 33.23
C PRO A 164 68.96 -20.92 34.75
N SER A 165 69.49 -21.98 35.36
CA SER A 165 69.93 -22.12 36.75
C SER A 165 70.49 -20.85 37.43
N TYR A 166 69.90 -20.42 38.55
CA TYR A 166 70.59 -19.61 39.55
C TYR A 166 70.95 -20.44 40.79
N ARG A 167 72.24 -20.80 40.85
CA ARG A 167 72.92 -21.33 42.03
C ARG A 167 72.88 -20.29 43.16
N LEU A 168 72.19 -20.59 44.26
CA LEU A 168 72.41 -19.89 45.53
C LEU A 168 73.75 -20.36 46.13
N ARG A 169 74.83 -19.67 45.76
CA ARG A 169 76.10 -19.71 46.52
C ARG A 169 75.91 -18.90 47.80
N ALA A 170 75.70 -19.58 48.93
CA ALA A 170 75.93 -18.98 50.24
C ALA A 170 77.44 -18.70 50.38
N ARG A 171 77.77 -17.46 50.74
CA ARG A 171 79.13 -16.94 50.88
C ARG A 171 79.89 -17.69 51.99
N ARG A 172 81.16 -18.01 51.72
CA ARG A 172 82.20 -18.10 52.76
C ARG A 172 82.34 -16.72 53.38
N ASP A 173 82.13 -16.61 54.68
CA ASP A 173 82.85 -15.64 55.49
C ASP A 173 83.82 -16.41 56.40
N ARG A 174 85.09 -16.00 56.32
CA ARG A 174 86.20 -16.37 57.19
C ARG A 174 86.08 -15.58 58.48
N ARG A 175 86.07 -16.26 59.63
CA ARG A 175 87.13 -16.20 60.65
C ARG A 175 86.82 -17.19 61.76
#